data_AF-A0A2D0JJM6-F1
#
_entry.id   AF-A0A2D0JJM6-F1
#
_cell.length_a   1.000
_cell.length_b   1.000
_cell.length_c   1.000
_cell.angle_alpha   90.00
_cell.angle_beta   90.00
_cell.angle_gamma   90.00
#
_symmetry.space_group_name_H-M   'P 1'
#
loop_
_entity.id
_entity.type
_entity.pdbx_description
1 polymer ?
#
loop_
_entity_poly.entity_id
_entity_poly.type
_entity_poly.pdbx_seq_one_letter_code
_entity_poly.pdbx_strand_id
1 'polypeptide(L)'
;MNTVDVSSQPLSVIVIGAGPVGLASALALKAYGLSVLVIEADAKEKTRPGSRALFLHHDSLKLLARFHQPLAQRFFEKGFVWQERQTYFSGKLVYSQKIPTERLEAKVFPPFVSLRQSETEKLLREACNETGINILWEEPIQSVNTDKQGVRIVTSKATYYSKYALGADGASSQTRNSLNIKLVGDSSPGTHIVIDFISESSPYQQKRIFHYKHPQLEGRHVLVIPFAGGWQVDLQCKPDDDVDWMISQKG
;
A
#
# COMPACT_ATOMS: atom_id res chain seq x y z
N MET A 1 15.89 14.45 27.77
CA MET A 1 15.48 13.30 26.94
C MET A 1 14.55 12.47 27.79
N ASN A 2 13.24 12.50 27.51
CA ASN A 2 12.29 11.63 28.21
C ASN A 2 12.40 10.24 27.59
N THR A 3 13.10 9.33 28.29
CA THR A 3 13.03 7.90 28.00
C THR A 3 11.63 7.44 28.34
N VAL A 4 10.79 7.23 27.32
CA VAL A 4 9.56 6.48 27.48
C VAL A 4 9.99 5.03 27.64
N ASP A 5 10.29 4.65 28.87
CA ASP A 5 10.51 3.27 29.21
C ASP A 5 9.15 2.56 29.16
N VAL A 6 8.89 1.87 28.07
CA VAL A 6 7.64 1.12 27.86
C VAL A 6 7.64 -0.21 28.62
N SER A 7 8.48 -0.34 29.66
CA SER A 7 8.62 -1.54 30.50
C SER A 7 7.51 -1.74 31.53
N SER A 8 6.64 -0.75 31.77
CA SER A 8 5.61 -0.83 32.82
C SER A 8 4.29 -1.46 32.38
N GLN A 9 4.10 -1.71 31.07
CA GLN A 9 3.26 -2.78 30.53
C GLN A 9 4.03 -3.41 29.37
N PRO A 10 4.21 -4.74 29.29
CA PRO A 10 5.07 -5.32 28.27
C PRO A 10 4.45 -5.11 26.87
N LEU A 11 4.82 -4.03 26.19
CA LEU A 11 4.65 -3.94 24.74
C LEU A 11 5.37 -5.15 24.16
N SER A 12 4.60 -6.00 23.49
CA SER A 12 5.13 -7.23 22.92
C SER A 12 5.88 -6.91 21.63
N VAL A 13 5.39 -5.94 20.85
CA VAL A 13 5.93 -5.61 19.53
C VAL A 13 5.83 -4.11 19.22
N ILE A 14 6.91 -3.53 18.69
CA ILE A 14 6.87 -2.21 18.03
C ILE A 14 6.89 -2.40 16.51
N VAL A 15 5.92 -1.83 15.81
CA VAL A 15 5.87 -1.79 14.34
C VAL A 15 6.41 -0.44 13.87
N ILE A 16 7.38 -0.45 12.96
CA ILE A 16 8.02 0.75 12.42
C ILE A 16 7.49 0.98 11.01
N GLY A 17 6.70 2.03 10.82
CA GLY A 17 6.00 2.39 9.59
C GLY A 17 4.49 2.11 9.68
N ALA A 18 3.67 3.12 9.37
CA ALA A 18 2.22 3.06 9.28
C ALA A 18 1.72 3.01 7.83
N GLY A 19 2.49 2.39 6.93
CA GLY A 19 2.02 2.00 5.60
C GLY A 19 1.11 0.76 5.64
N PRO A 20 0.63 0.28 4.47
CA PRO A 20 -0.29 -0.86 4.41
C PRO A 20 0.24 -2.11 5.12
N VAL A 21 1.52 -2.42 4.96
CA VAL A 21 2.18 -3.55 5.61
C VAL A 21 2.20 -3.40 7.13
N GLY A 22 2.60 -2.23 7.64
CA GLY A 22 2.70 -1.98 9.07
C GLY A 22 1.33 -1.99 9.76
N LEU A 23 0.34 -1.29 9.20
CA LEU A 23 -1.01 -1.26 9.76
C LEU A 23 -1.68 -2.64 9.74
N ALA A 24 -1.58 -3.38 8.63
CA ALA A 24 -2.13 -4.73 8.55
C ALA A 24 -1.43 -5.69 9.52
N SER A 25 -0.11 -5.57 9.69
CA SER A 25 0.64 -6.37 10.67
C SER A 25 0.24 -6.03 12.10
N ALA A 26 0.06 -4.74 12.42
CA ALA A 26 -0.36 -4.30 13.74
C ALA A 26 -1.74 -4.87 14.12
N LEU A 27 -2.69 -4.85 13.18
CA LEU A 27 -4.02 -5.48 13.35
C LEU A 27 -3.90 -6.98 13.60
N ALA A 28 -3.09 -7.68 12.81
CA ALA A 28 -2.87 -9.11 12.98
C ALA A 28 -2.28 -9.42 14.36
N LEU A 29 -1.20 -8.73 14.76
CA LEU A 29 -0.56 -8.90 16.08
C LEU A 29 -1.54 -8.61 17.23
N LYS A 30 -2.36 -7.56 17.10
CA LYS A 30 -3.40 -7.22 18.08
C LYS A 30 -4.47 -8.29 18.18
N ALA A 31 -4.89 -8.90 17.07
CA ALA A 31 -5.85 -10.00 17.05
C ALA A 31 -5.29 -11.28 17.72
N TYR A 32 -3.97 -11.45 17.75
CA TYR A 32 -3.29 -12.49 18.53
C TYR A 32 -3.11 -12.12 20.02
N GLY A 33 -3.69 -11.01 20.49
CA GLY A 33 -3.66 -10.60 21.90
C GLY A 33 -2.36 -9.87 22.31
N LEU A 34 -1.51 -9.49 21.35
CA LEU A 34 -0.28 -8.77 21.64
C LEU A 34 -0.53 -7.27 21.85
N SER A 35 0.24 -6.67 22.75
CA SER A 35 0.33 -5.21 22.89
C SER A 35 1.24 -4.64 21.82
N VAL A 36 0.70 -3.75 20.98
CA VAL A 36 1.37 -3.21 19.78
C VAL A 36 1.42 -1.68 19.84
N LEU A 37 2.59 -1.13 19.52
CA LEU A 37 2.80 0.29 19.24
C LEU A 37 3.26 0.44 17.79
N VAL A 38 2.69 1.39 17.05
CA VAL A 38 3.16 1.75 15.71
C VAL A 38 3.90 3.09 15.78
N ILE A 39 5.05 3.19 15.13
CA ILE A 39 5.83 4.43 14.98
C ILE A 39 5.89 4.80 13.51
N GLU A 40 5.48 6.01 13.15
CA GLU A 40 5.49 6.54 11.79
C GLU A 40 6.26 7.86 11.72
N ALA A 41 7.12 7.98 10.70
CA ALA A 41 7.94 9.16 10.47
C ALA A 41 7.13 10.35 9.94
N ASP A 42 6.12 10.06 9.12
CA ASP A 42 5.26 11.06 8.49
C ASP A 42 4.20 11.61 9.46
N ALA A 43 3.67 12.80 9.15
CA ALA A 43 2.49 13.33 9.82
C ALA A 43 1.23 12.54 9.43
N LYS A 44 0.26 12.44 10.36
CA LYS A 44 -0.98 11.69 10.15
C LYS A 44 -1.75 12.09 8.89
N GLU A 45 -1.81 13.39 8.62
CA GLU A 45 -2.56 13.96 7.49
C GLU A 45 -1.70 14.12 6.23
N LYS A 46 -0.44 13.66 6.25
CA LYS A 46 0.43 13.72 5.09
C LYS A 46 -0.15 12.83 3.99
N THR A 47 -0.63 13.47 2.93
CA THR A 47 -0.95 12.77 1.69
C THR A 47 0.35 12.51 0.95
N ARG A 48 0.57 11.24 0.60
CA ARG A 48 1.70 10.89 -0.26
C ARG A 48 1.28 11.21 -1.68
N PRO A 49 2.03 12.07 -2.39
CA PRO A 49 1.71 12.38 -3.77
C PRO A 49 1.88 11.18 -4.70
N GLY A 50 1.33 11.30 -5.90
CA GLY A 50 1.35 10.29 -6.94
C GLY A 50 0.36 9.15 -6.74
N SER A 51 0.14 8.43 -7.82
CA SER A 51 -0.63 7.18 -7.83
C SER A 51 0.25 6.00 -7.44
N ARG A 52 -0.26 5.11 -6.59
CA ARG A 52 0.48 3.97 -6.02
C ARG A 52 -0.34 2.68 -6.15
N ALA A 53 -0.41 1.87 -5.10
CA ALA A 53 -1.19 0.63 -5.14
C ALA A 53 -2.68 0.93 -5.37
N LEU A 54 -3.30 0.19 -6.29
CA LEU A 54 -4.73 0.28 -6.58
C LEU A 54 -5.49 -1.04 -6.39
N PHE A 55 -4.82 -2.10 -5.95
CA PHE A 55 -5.35 -3.46 -6.09
C PHE A 55 -5.12 -4.27 -4.82
N LEU A 56 -6.20 -4.81 -4.25
CA LEU A 56 -6.16 -5.79 -3.16
C LEU A 56 -6.75 -7.10 -3.66
N HIS A 57 -5.94 -8.15 -3.64
CA HIS A 57 -6.34 -9.48 -4.09
C HIS A 57 -7.32 -10.16 -3.12
N HIS A 58 -8.14 -11.08 -3.64
CA HIS A 58 -9.02 -11.98 -2.89
C HIS A 58 -8.36 -12.55 -1.62
N ASP A 59 -7.15 -13.11 -1.75
CA ASP A 59 -6.49 -13.75 -0.61
C ASP A 59 -6.04 -12.74 0.45
N SER A 60 -5.68 -11.52 0.05
CA SER A 60 -5.40 -10.44 0.99
C SER A 60 -6.66 -10.03 1.75
N LEU A 61 -7.81 -9.95 1.09
CA LEU A 61 -9.10 -9.68 1.74
C LEU A 61 -9.48 -10.79 2.73
N LYS A 62 -9.32 -12.06 2.34
CA LYS A 62 -9.55 -13.20 3.24
C LYS A 62 -8.59 -13.18 4.43
N LEU A 63 -7.33 -12.84 4.21
CA LEU A 63 -6.35 -12.74 5.28
C LEU A 63 -6.75 -11.62 6.27
N LEU A 64 -7.11 -10.44 5.78
CA LEU A 64 -7.62 -9.33 6.59
C LEU A 64 -8.87 -9.74 7.38
N ALA A 65 -9.78 -10.47 6.75
CA ALA A 65 -11.02 -10.94 7.38
C ALA A 65 -10.76 -11.84 8.61
N ARG A 66 -9.68 -12.64 8.57
CA ARG A 66 -9.30 -13.52 9.70
C ARG A 66 -8.95 -12.76 10.97
N PHE A 67 -8.41 -11.55 10.88
CA PHE A 67 -8.01 -10.76 12.05
C PHE A 67 -8.84 -9.49 12.26
N HIS A 68 -9.59 -9.03 11.25
CA HIS A 68 -10.50 -7.90 11.37
C HIS A 68 -11.64 -7.95 10.33
N GLN A 69 -12.64 -8.81 10.58
CA GLN A 69 -13.81 -9.00 9.69
C GLN A 69 -14.48 -7.68 9.25
N PRO A 70 -14.73 -6.68 10.12
CA PRO A 70 -15.35 -5.42 9.70
C PRO A 70 -14.50 -4.59 8.72
N LEU A 71 -13.17 -4.74 8.77
CA LEU A 71 -12.28 -4.04 7.85
C LEU A 71 -12.37 -4.66 6.45
N ALA A 72 -12.35 -5.98 6.36
CA ALA A 72 -12.50 -6.69 5.09
C ALA A 72 -13.86 -6.39 4.45
N GLN A 73 -14.92 -6.27 5.24
CA GLN A 73 -16.24 -5.85 4.77
C GLN A 73 -16.23 -4.41 4.22
N ARG A 74 -15.59 -3.45 4.90
CA ARG A 74 -15.46 -2.08 4.38
C ARG A 74 -14.68 -2.03 3.06
N PHE A 75 -13.65 -2.86 2.90
CA PHE A 75 -12.94 -2.98 1.62
C PHE A 75 -13.84 -3.51 0.51
N PHE A 76 -14.70 -4.49 0.80
CA PHE A 76 -15.68 -4.99 -0.14
C PHE A 76 -16.68 -3.91 -0.56
N GLU A 77 -17.19 -3.13 0.40
CA GLU A 77 -18.21 -2.09 0.17
C GLU A 77 -17.65 -0.87 -0.58
N LYS A 78 -16.42 -0.47 -0.29
CA LYS A 78 -15.79 0.71 -0.89
C LYS A 78 -14.98 0.39 -2.15
N GLY A 79 -14.63 -0.87 -2.34
CA GLY A 79 -13.80 -1.32 -3.44
C GLY A 79 -14.57 -1.41 -4.75
N PHE A 80 -13.87 -1.16 -5.87
CA PHE A 80 -14.43 -1.34 -7.20
C PHE A 80 -13.94 -2.64 -7.83
N VAL A 81 -14.81 -3.37 -8.53
CA VAL A 81 -14.43 -4.59 -9.27
C VAL A 81 -14.72 -4.37 -10.75
N TRP A 82 -13.65 -4.23 -11.54
CA TRP A 82 -13.78 -4.23 -12.99
C TRP A 82 -14.22 -5.62 -13.48
N GLN A 83 -15.06 -5.65 -14.51
CA GLN A 83 -15.75 -6.85 -14.99
C GLN A 83 -15.03 -7.54 -16.16
N GLU A 84 -14.05 -6.88 -16.77
CA GLU A 84 -13.31 -7.46 -17.88
C GLU A 84 -11.85 -7.00 -17.87
N ARG A 85 -10.94 -7.92 -18.18
CA ARG A 85 -9.54 -7.64 -18.48
C ARG A 85 -9.30 -7.84 -19.96
N GLN A 86 -8.78 -6.82 -20.62
CA GLN A 86 -8.41 -6.87 -22.04
C GLN A 86 -6.91 -6.65 -22.23
N THR A 87 -6.35 -7.28 -23.25
CA THR A 87 -5.00 -7.01 -23.71
C THR A 87 -4.99 -6.79 -25.21
N TYR A 88 -4.40 -5.67 -25.61
CA TYR A 88 -4.20 -5.28 -27.00
C TYR A 88 -2.72 -5.37 -27.36
N PHE A 89 -2.43 -5.72 -28.60
CA PHE A 89 -1.11 -5.63 -29.19
C PHE A 89 -1.21 -4.87 -30.52
N SER A 90 -0.51 -3.75 -30.65
CA SER A 90 -0.48 -2.96 -31.88
C SER A 90 -1.88 -2.60 -32.43
N GLY A 91 -2.83 -2.33 -31.53
CA GLY A 91 -4.21 -1.96 -31.87
C GLY A 91 -5.18 -3.14 -31.99
N LYS A 92 -4.68 -4.39 -31.98
CA LYS A 92 -5.52 -5.59 -32.08
C LYS A 92 -5.77 -6.19 -30.69
N LEU A 93 -7.03 -6.53 -30.38
CA LEU A 93 -7.37 -7.31 -29.19
C LEU A 93 -6.77 -8.72 -29.33
N VAL A 94 -5.89 -9.10 -28.40
CA VAL A 94 -5.22 -10.42 -28.39
C VAL A 94 -5.67 -11.30 -27.23
N TYR A 95 -6.27 -10.70 -26.19
CA TYR A 95 -6.81 -11.42 -25.05
C TYR A 95 -7.96 -10.65 -24.41
N SER A 96 -9.02 -11.35 -24.02
CA SER A 96 -10.10 -10.83 -23.18
C SER A 96 -10.53 -11.91 -22.19
N GLN A 97 -10.78 -11.49 -20.95
CA GLN A 97 -11.34 -12.33 -19.90
C GLN A 97 -12.35 -11.54 -19.09
N LYS A 98 -13.57 -12.07 -19.00
CA LYS A 98 -14.57 -11.58 -18.05
C LYS A 98 -14.22 -12.01 -16.63
N ILE A 99 -14.39 -11.10 -15.68
CA ILE A 99 -14.23 -11.39 -14.25
C ILE A 99 -15.53 -11.98 -13.72
N PRO A 100 -15.47 -13.13 -13.02
CA PRO A 100 -16.64 -13.75 -12.42
C PRO A 100 -17.35 -12.79 -11.45
N THR A 101 -18.62 -12.45 -11.72
CA THR A 101 -19.44 -11.55 -10.88
C THR A 101 -20.25 -12.32 -9.84
N GLU A 102 -20.31 -13.65 -9.91
CA GLU A 102 -21.11 -14.51 -9.03
C GLU A 102 -20.71 -14.32 -7.56
N ARG A 103 -19.43 -14.04 -7.29
CA ARG A 103 -18.95 -13.72 -5.93
C ARG A 103 -19.50 -12.40 -5.41
N LEU A 104 -19.64 -11.39 -6.28
CA LEU A 104 -20.25 -10.10 -5.92
C LEU A 104 -21.72 -10.29 -5.58
N GLU A 105 -22.44 -11.05 -6.41
CA GLU A 105 -23.86 -11.36 -6.23
C GLU A 105 -24.11 -12.17 -4.95
N ALA A 106 -23.24 -13.15 -4.67
CA ALA A 106 -23.29 -13.96 -3.45
C ALA A 106 -22.79 -13.22 -2.19
N LYS A 107 -22.38 -11.94 -2.30
CA LYS A 107 -21.79 -11.15 -1.21
C LYS A 107 -20.62 -11.83 -0.50
N VAL A 108 -19.80 -12.55 -1.28
CA VAL A 108 -18.54 -13.16 -0.82
C VAL A 108 -17.38 -12.34 -1.37
N PHE A 109 -16.21 -12.38 -0.72
CA PHE A 109 -15.06 -11.62 -1.19
C PHE A 109 -14.77 -11.87 -2.68
N PRO A 110 -14.69 -10.79 -3.49
CA PRO A 110 -14.49 -10.87 -4.93
C PRO A 110 -13.07 -11.36 -5.25
N PRO A 111 -12.76 -11.63 -6.52
CA PRO A 111 -11.40 -11.94 -6.95
C PRO A 111 -10.37 -10.86 -6.56
N PHE A 112 -10.82 -9.61 -6.44
CA PHE A 112 -10.04 -8.47 -5.96
C PHE A 112 -10.97 -7.29 -5.68
N VAL A 113 -10.44 -6.25 -5.05
CA VAL A 113 -11.00 -4.90 -5.08
C VAL A 113 -9.97 -3.92 -5.59
N SER A 114 -10.43 -2.94 -6.37
CA SER A 114 -9.64 -1.83 -6.87
C SER A 114 -9.98 -0.55 -6.12
N LEU A 115 -9.00 -0.05 -5.37
CA LEU A 115 -9.14 1.06 -4.44
C LEU A 115 -7.78 1.75 -4.28
N ARG A 116 -7.78 3.09 -4.27
CA ARG A 116 -6.56 3.88 -4.09
C ARG A 116 -5.87 3.56 -2.76
N GLN A 117 -4.55 3.51 -2.78
CA GLN A 117 -3.74 3.26 -1.58
C GLN A 117 -4.07 4.24 -0.44
N SER A 118 -4.38 5.50 -0.73
CA SER A 118 -4.79 6.48 0.29
C SER A 118 -6.05 6.04 1.05
N GLU A 119 -7.03 5.48 0.34
CA GLU A 119 -8.24 4.92 0.95
C GLU A 119 -7.93 3.60 1.67
N THR A 120 -7.05 2.77 1.13
CA THR A 120 -6.58 1.55 1.80
C THR A 120 -5.91 1.85 3.15
N GLU A 121 -4.96 2.80 3.16
CA GLU A 121 -4.26 3.24 4.37
C GLU A 121 -5.23 3.88 5.37
N LYS A 122 -6.21 4.66 4.88
CA LYS A 122 -7.26 5.25 5.72
C LYS A 122 -8.09 4.17 6.42
N LEU A 123 -8.61 3.18 5.68
CA LEU A 123 -9.42 2.10 6.25
C LEU A 123 -8.63 1.26 7.25
N LEU A 124 -7.38 0.95 6.95
CA LEU A 124 -6.47 0.25 7.87
C LEU A 124 -6.23 1.06 9.15
N ARG A 125 -6.00 2.37 9.03
CA ARG A 125 -5.77 3.26 10.17
C ARG A 125 -7.03 3.38 11.04
N GLU A 126 -8.21 3.49 10.44
CA GLU A 126 -9.49 3.48 11.16
C GLU A 126 -9.64 2.19 11.97
N ALA A 127 -9.38 1.02 11.37
CA ALA A 127 -9.41 -0.26 12.07
C ALA A 127 -8.37 -0.34 13.21
N CYS A 128 -7.15 0.18 13.02
CA CYS A 128 -6.16 0.25 14.10
C CYS A 128 -6.67 1.08 15.29
N ASN A 129 -7.30 2.24 15.02
CA ASN A 129 -7.86 3.09 16.06
C ASN A 129 -9.03 2.40 16.79
N GLU A 130 -9.93 1.74 16.04
CA GLU A 130 -11.06 0.98 16.59
C GLU A 130 -10.61 -0.16 17.53
N THR A 131 -9.44 -0.76 17.27
CA THR A 131 -8.85 -1.81 18.10
C THR A 131 -7.97 -1.29 19.23
N GLY A 132 -7.85 0.03 19.38
CA GLY A 132 -7.03 0.67 20.42
C GLY A 132 -5.52 0.51 20.21
N ILE A 133 -5.06 0.31 18.97
CA ILE A 133 -3.63 0.34 18.63
C ILE A 133 -3.19 1.80 18.61
N ASN A 134 -2.14 2.12 19.38
CA ASN A 134 -1.57 3.46 19.39
C ASN A 134 -0.58 3.65 18.24
N ILE A 135 -0.70 4.77 17.53
CA ILE A 135 0.19 5.16 16.43
C ILE A 135 0.84 6.49 16.79
N LEU A 136 2.16 6.48 16.93
CA LEU A 136 2.98 7.68 17.12
C LEU A 136 3.36 8.23 15.74
N TRP A 137 2.96 9.47 15.48
CA TRP A 137 3.23 10.16 14.22
C TRP A 137 4.39 11.14 14.35
N GLU A 138 4.95 11.55 13.21
CA GLU A 138 6.06 12.50 13.15
C GLU A 138 7.25 12.06 13.99
N GLU A 139 7.51 10.76 14.01
CA GLU A 139 8.50 10.12 14.85
C GLU A 139 9.46 9.26 14.02
N PRO A 140 10.30 9.90 13.19
CA PRO A 140 11.28 9.18 12.40
C PRO A 140 12.29 8.47 13.30
N ILE A 141 12.47 7.18 13.05
CA ILE A 141 13.53 6.41 13.69
C ILE A 141 14.90 6.86 13.16
N GLN A 142 15.89 6.89 14.04
CA GLN A 142 17.28 7.19 13.72
C GLN A 142 18.12 5.92 13.69
N SER A 143 17.88 5.01 14.64
CA SER A 143 18.57 3.72 14.67
C SER A 143 17.74 2.63 15.33
N VAL A 144 18.01 1.39 14.93
CA VAL A 144 17.51 0.17 15.55
C VAL A 144 18.70 -0.68 15.95
N ASN A 145 18.74 -1.09 17.21
CA ASN A 145 19.76 -1.99 17.74
C ASN A 145 19.08 -3.18 18.42
N THR A 146 19.64 -4.37 18.27
CA THR A 146 19.08 -5.60 18.86
C THR A 146 20.14 -6.33 19.66
N ASP A 147 19.74 -6.91 20.78
CA ASP A 147 20.58 -7.79 21.60
C ASP A 147 19.74 -8.94 22.18
N LYS A 148 20.31 -9.68 23.16
CA LYS A 148 19.62 -10.80 23.82
C LYS A 148 18.41 -10.36 24.67
N GLN A 149 18.30 -9.08 25.01
CA GLN A 149 17.26 -8.52 25.89
C GLN A 149 16.06 -8.00 25.08
N GLY A 150 16.28 -7.61 23.82
CA GLY A 150 15.24 -7.25 22.86
C GLY A 150 15.72 -6.28 21.79
N VAL A 151 14.84 -5.35 21.43
CA VAL A 151 15.07 -4.31 20.42
C VAL A 151 15.01 -2.93 21.08
N ARG A 152 16.04 -2.12 20.80
CA ARG A 152 16.12 -0.70 21.15
C ARG A 152 15.97 0.15 19.90
N ILE A 153 14.96 1.02 19.88
CA ILE A 153 14.66 1.93 18.77
C ILE A 153 14.88 3.36 19.26
N VAL A 154 15.73 4.11 18.56
CA VAL A 154 16.05 5.51 18.90
C VAL A 154 15.39 6.45 17.91
N THR A 155 14.71 7.47 18.42
CA THR A 155 14.14 8.59 17.65
C THR A 155 14.72 9.90 18.17
N SER A 156 14.39 11.03 17.54
CA SER A 156 14.78 12.36 18.07
C SER A 156 14.03 12.72 19.36
N LYS A 157 12.86 12.10 19.60
CA LYS A 157 11.96 12.41 20.72
C LYS A 157 12.20 11.51 21.92
N ALA A 158 12.47 10.22 21.69
CA ALA A 158 12.57 9.21 22.73
C ALA A 158 13.44 8.00 22.32
N THR A 159 13.65 7.11 23.28
CA THR A 159 14.18 5.76 23.03
C THR A 159 13.15 4.76 23.51
N TYR A 160 12.82 3.79 22.67
CA TYR A 160 11.83 2.75 22.92
C TYR A 160 12.51 1.39 23.07
N TYR A 161 11.95 0.56 23.95
CA TYR A 161 12.38 -0.81 24.19
C TYR A 161 11.20 -1.77 24.00
N SER A 162 11.47 -2.90 23.35
CA SER A 162 10.48 -3.97 23.15
C SER A 162 11.15 -5.32 22.99
N LYS A 163 10.39 -6.42 23.13
CA LYS A 163 10.92 -7.77 22.88
C LYS A 163 11.13 -8.04 21.39
N TYR A 164 10.25 -7.50 20.55
CA TYR A 164 10.31 -7.66 19.10
C TYR A 164 9.99 -6.34 18.41
N ALA A 165 10.55 -6.15 17.23
CA ALA A 165 10.15 -5.08 16.32
C ALA A 165 9.88 -5.64 14.92
N LEU A 166 8.94 -5.00 14.21
CA LEU A 166 8.62 -5.30 12.83
C LEU A 166 8.92 -4.07 11.98
N GLY A 167 9.93 -4.18 11.11
CA GLY A 167 10.29 -3.14 10.14
C GLY A 167 9.35 -3.16 8.93
N ALA A 168 8.52 -2.11 8.80
CA ALA A 168 7.57 -1.90 7.70
C ALA A 168 7.70 -0.47 7.12
N ASP A 169 8.90 0.10 7.18
CA ASP A 169 9.28 1.47 6.82
C ASP A 169 9.72 1.63 5.35
N GLY A 170 9.29 0.71 4.49
CA GLY A 170 9.31 0.87 3.02
C GLY A 170 10.67 0.69 2.33
N ALA A 171 10.76 1.14 1.07
CA ALA A 171 11.92 0.89 0.21
C ALA A 171 13.23 1.49 0.79
N SER A 172 13.16 2.68 1.38
CA SER A 172 14.29 3.37 2.02
C SER A 172 14.43 3.04 3.51
N SER A 173 13.94 1.88 3.95
CA SER A 173 13.89 1.42 5.35
C SER A 173 15.15 1.76 6.17
N GLN A 174 14.97 2.64 7.15
CA GLN A 174 16.00 2.97 8.13
C GLN A 174 16.25 1.80 9.09
N THR A 175 15.23 0.97 9.33
CA THR A 175 15.34 -0.28 10.08
C THR A 175 16.34 -1.23 9.41
N ARG A 176 16.15 -1.48 8.10
CA ARG A 176 17.03 -2.33 7.30
C ARG A 176 18.46 -1.79 7.27
N ASN A 177 18.61 -0.47 7.09
CA ASN A 177 19.91 0.20 7.09
C ASN A 177 20.62 0.06 8.45
N SER A 178 19.91 0.26 9.56
CA SER A 178 20.48 0.13 10.92
C SER A 178 21.01 -1.27 11.21
N LEU A 179 20.38 -2.30 10.63
CA LEU A 179 20.77 -3.70 10.78
C LEU A 179 21.77 -4.18 9.71
N ASN A 180 22.24 -3.28 8.84
CA ASN A 180 23.15 -3.60 7.72
C ASN A 180 22.62 -4.70 6.78
N ILE A 181 21.30 -4.79 6.61
CA ILE A 181 20.67 -5.77 5.71
C ILE A 181 20.70 -5.20 4.29
N LYS A 182 21.45 -5.84 3.39
CA LYS A 182 21.54 -5.40 1.99
C LYS A 182 20.32 -5.84 1.20
N LEU A 183 19.72 -4.91 0.45
CA LEU A 183 18.76 -5.23 -0.59
C LEU A 183 19.55 -5.54 -1.87
N VAL A 184 19.54 -6.80 -2.31
CA VAL A 184 20.26 -7.24 -3.50
C VAL A 184 19.27 -7.46 -4.64
N GLY A 185 19.51 -6.80 -5.76
CA GLY A 185 18.71 -6.93 -6.98
C GLY A 185 19.11 -5.88 -8.00
N ASP A 186 18.73 -6.12 -9.24
CA ASP A 186 18.96 -5.18 -10.34
C ASP A 186 17.79 -4.21 -10.47
N SER A 187 18.08 -2.96 -10.83
CA SER A 187 17.06 -2.02 -11.27
C SER A 187 16.74 -2.29 -12.75
N SER A 188 15.45 -2.44 -13.07
CA SER A 188 15.02 -2.50 -14.47
C SER A 188 15.01 -1.08 -15.05
N PRO A 189 15.61 -0.84 -16.24
CA PRO A 189 15.46 0.43 -16.93
C PRO A 189 14.04 0.52 -17.47
N GLY A 190 13.22 1.40 -16.89
CA GLY A 190 11.85 1.61 -17.34
C GLY A 190 11.12 2.60 -16.45
N THR A 191 11.02 3.84 -16.92
CA THR A 191 10.22 4.87 -16.24
C THR A 191 8.77 4.79 -16.72
N HIS A 192 7.84 5.04 -15.82
CA HIS A 192 6.42 5.11 -16.13
C HIS A 192 5.84 6.40 -15.54
N ILE A 193 4.96 7.07 -16.28
CA ILE A 193 4.12 8.16 -15.77
C ILE A 193 2.77 7.57 -15.40
N VAL A 194 2.36 7.82 -14.17
CA VAL A 194 1.10 7.32 -13.64
C VAL A 194 0.18 8.49 -13.29
N ILE A 195 -1.03 8.48 -13.86
CA ILE A 195 -2.00 9.57 -13.74
C ILE A 195 -3.32 8.99 -13.24
N ASP A 196 -3.80 9.51 -12.12
CA ASP A 196 -5.15 9.23 -11.61
C ASP A 196 -6.13 10.29 -12.11
N PHE A 197 -7.22 9.83 -12.72
CA PHE A 197 -8.35 10.66 -13.11
C PHE A 197 -9.48 10.42 -12.11
N ILE A 198 -9.86 11.46 -11.37
CA ILE A 198 -10.96 11.40 -10.40
C ILE A 198 -12.26 11.77 -11.12
N SER A 199 -13.09 10.77 -11.36
CA SER A 199 -14.39 10.95 -11.99
C SER A 199 -15.23 9.68 -11.82
N GLU A 200 -16.53 9.84 -11.59
CA GLU A 200 -17.49 8.74 -11.54
C GLU A 200 -17.84 8.20 -12.93
N SER A 201 -17.54 8.96 -13.99
CA SER A 201 -17.75 8.57 -15.38
C SER A 201 -16.42 8.32 -16.10
N SER A 202 -16.03 7.05 -16.19
CA SER A 202 -14.88 6.62 -16.99
C SER A 202 -15.30 6.25 -18.41
N PRO A 203 -14.54 6.58 -19.46
CA PRO A 203 -14.77 6.01 -20.79
C PRO A 203 -14.41 4.52 -20.86
N TYR A 204 -13.68 3.99 -19.87
CA TYR A 204 -13.22 2.60 -19.80
C TYR A 204 -14.06 1.74 -18.85
N GLN A 205 -15.36 2.06 -18.72
CA GLN A 205 -16.26 1.50 -17.71
C GLN A 205 -16.07 0.01 -17.50
N GLN A 206 -15.69 -0.36 -16.28
CA GLN A 206 -15.52 -1.75 -15.83
C GLN A 206 -14.46 -2.57 -16.59
N LYS A 207 -13.59 -1.96 -17.39
CA LYS A 207 -12.55 -2.66 -18.18
C LYS A 207 -11.16 -2.26 -17.74
N ARG A 208 -10.36 -3.23 -17.32
CA ARG A 208 -8.92 -3.08 -17.13
C ARG A 208 -8.21 -3.43 -18.44
N ILE A 209 -7.54 -2.46 -19.04
CA ILE A 209 -6.94 -2.59 -20.38
C ILE A 209 -5.43 -2.51 -20.25
N PHE A 210 -4.72 -3.47 -20.84
CA PHE A 210 -3.29 -3.33 -21.09
C PHE A 210 -3.03 -3.33 -22.59
N HIS A 211 -2.35 -2.32 -23.10
CA HIS A 211 -2.08 -2.16 -24.53
C HIS A 211 -0.57 -2.17 -24.76
N TYR A 212 -0.08 -3.26 -25.33
CA TYR A 212 1.29 -3.35 -25.83
C TYR A 212 1.40 -2.67 -27.20
N LYS A 213 2.39 -1.80 -27.37
CA LYS A 213 2.62 -1.05 -28.62
C LYS A 213 1.40 -0.25 -29.06
N HIS A 214 1.01 0.75 -28.29
CA HIS A 214 -0.15 1.58 -28.62
C HIS A 214 0.05 2.37 -29.92
N PRO A 215 -0.82 2.22 -30.93
CA PRO A 215 -0.59 2.75 -32.29
C PRO A 215 -0.60 4.28 -32.36
N GLN A 216 -1.31 4.94 -31.44
CA GLN A 216 -1.40 6.41 -31.37
C GLN A 216 -0.47 7.03 -30.32
N LEU A 217 0.23 6.21 -29.54
CA LEU A 217 1.16 6.68 -28.51
C LEU A 217 2.55 6.14 -28.82
N GLU A 218 2.89 6.21 -30.10
CA GLU A 218 4.21 5.89 -30.65
C GLU A 218 4.80 4.54 -30.21
N GLY A 219 3.95 3.53 -30.03
CA GLY A 219 4.37 2.19 -29.63
C GLY A 219 4.63 1.99 -28.13
N ARG A 220 4.22 2.92 -27.26
CA ARG A 220 4.32 2.77 -25.79
C ARG A 220 3.44 1.64 -25.27
N HIS A 221 3.79 1.13 -24.08
CA HIS A 221 2.91 0.28 -23.30
C HIS A 221 2.01 1.13 -22.41
N VAL A 222 0.72 0.82 -22.38
CA VAL A 222 -0.27 1.60 -21.64
C VAL A 222 -1.14 0.66 -20.82
N LEU A 223 -1.32 0.97 -19.54
CA LEU A 223 -2.21 0.27 -18.65
C LEU A 223 -3.28 1.23 -18.16
N VAL A 224 -4.54 0.87 -18.37
CA VAL A 224 -5.71 1.60 -17.87
C VAL A 224 -6.43 0.74 -16.83
N ILE A 225 -6.62 1.27 -15.63
CA ILE A 225 -7.22 0.56 -14.50
C ILE A 225 -8.34 1.41 -13.89
N PRO A 226 -9.61 1.02 -14.04
CA PRO A 226 -10.69 1.62 -13.27
C PRO A 226 -10.58 1.25 -11.78
N PHE A 227 -10.85 2.20 -10.90
CA PHE A 227 -10.88 2.02 -9.45
C PHE A 227 -12.08 2.78 -8.84
N ALA A 228 -12.33 2.59 -7.55
CA ALA A 228 -13.43 3.28 -6.87
C ALA A 228 -13.26 4.82 -6.91
N GLY A 229 -14.12 5.50 -7.68
CA GLY A 229 -14.11 6.95 -7.84
C GLY A 229 -13.17 7.48 -8.94
N GLY A 230 -12.69 6.62 -9.86
CA GLY A 230 -11.84 7.08 -10.95
C GLY A 230 -11.24 5.98 -11.83
N TRP A 231 -10.20 6.34 -12.58
CA TRP A 231 -9.34 5.40 -13.29
C TRP A 231 -7.91 5.92 -13.34
N GLN A 232 -6.96 5.00 -13.41
CA GLN A 232 -5.55 5.28 -13.57
C GLN A 232 -5.11 4.97 -15.00
N VAL A 233 -4.22 5.80 -15.52
CA VAL A 233 -3.40 5.50 -16.69
C VAL A 233 -1.95 5.39 -16.24
N ASP A 234 -1.33 4.26 -16.57
CA ASP A 234 0.09 4.00 -16.40
C ASP A 234 0.70 3.91 -17.81
N LEU A 235 1.57 4.86 -18.12
CA LEU A 235 2.18 5.07 -19.43
C LEU A 235 3.67 4.82 -19.33
N GLN A 236 4.17 3.85 -20.10
CA GLN A 236 5.60 3.63 -20.23
C GLN A 236 6.29 4.80 -20.93
N CYS A 237 7.33 5.34 -20.30
CA CYS A 237 8.24 6.32 -20.90
C CYS A 237 9.20 5.63 -21.88
N LYS A 238 9.61 6.39 -22.89
CA LYS A 238 10.71 6.04 -23.79
C LYS A 238 12.01 6.64 -23.23
N PRO A 239 13.18 6.14 -23.68
CA PRO A 239 14.47 6.64 -23.23
C PRO A 239 14.71 8.14 -23.48
N ASP A 240 14.08 8.69 -24.51
CA ASP A 240 14.23 10.07 -24.98
C ASP A 240 13.17 11.04 -24.41
N ASP A 241 12.29 10.56 -23.52
CA ASP A 241 11.31 11.43 -22.89
C ASP A 241 11.92 12.33 -21.81
N ASP A 242 11.47 13.58 -21.78
CA ASP A 242 11.69 14.47 -20.65
C ASP A 242 10.69 14.16 -19.53
N VAL A 243 11.10 13.27 -18.63
CA VAL A 243 10.29 12.85 -17.47
C VAL A 243 10.01 14.02 -16.53
N ASP A 244 10.97 14.92 -16.34
CA ASP A 244 10.84 16.04 -15.41
C ASP A 244 9.79 17.05 -15.90
N TRP A 245 9.65 17.22 -17.22
CA TRP A 245 8.57 17.99 -17.82
C TRP A 245 7.21 17.30 -17.71
N MET A 246 7.16 15.97 -17.81
CA MET A 246 5.90 15.20 -17.80
C MET A 246 5.29 15.01 -16.41
N ILE A 247 6.07 15.09 -15.35
CA ILE A 247 5.58 14.97 -13.97
C ILE A 247 4.98 16.29 -13.48
N SER A 248 3.97 16.21 -12.62
CA SER A 248 3.47 17.40 -11.95
C SER A 248 4.47 17.84 -10.87
N GLN A 249 4.51 19.13 -10.52
CA GLN A 249 5.31 19.58 -9.35
C GLN A 249 4.88 18.92 -8.03
N LYS A 250 3.69 18.32 -8.00
CA LYS A 250 3.18 17.60 -6.85
C LYS A 250 3.62 16.14 -6.84
N GLY A 251 4.27 15.60 -7.87
CA GLY A 251 4.42 14.16 -8.09
C GLY A 251 3.15 13.65 -8.75
#